data_AF-A0A093ZHX5-F1
#
_entry.id   AF-A0A093ZHX5-F1
#
_cell.length_a   1.000
_cell.length_b   1.000
_cell.length_c   1.000
_cell.angle_alpha   90.00
_cell.angle_beta   90.00
_cell.angle_gamma   90.00
#
_symmetry.space_group_name_H-M   'P 1'
#
loop_
_entity.id
_entity.type
_entity.pdbx_description
1 polymer ?
#
loop_
_entity_poly.entity_id
_entity_poly.type
_entity_poly.pdbx_seq_one_letter_code
_entity_poly.pdbx_strand_id
1 'polypeptide(L)'
;MMHLKAQHQEKLFPNSISLVERCHKVAVEARGAGYLDRDLTVYDAVTSYFLGLAGAYTINWHQCRLYFGETFTISRAVGVQRANENAKTGDNKVDYIKQEIGRRMFWVMVVGVRSMQQLGASFAELTIPPPTPSNPYPPLPLPIDDQYIFDTHIVAQPPGAVSKLAGFNLGIQIYMTCTPLATMELAYGIDELFDFPRQKRVLEECVENVKRTLENIPSELLLEPGNEPGRFGHEPPHGSNSTGVMHQHSTIHSPPLREETSKPLYYPHAQPQGFGQIYPPPPAPPRNTINEQSSAHVDEKRQLQYEIQKANIYASQLGTRSYLVEKYFNLLDAHEASLAAAASGQQRRDSTSRDGGRIISPKGMFLQPVPAHVEMGAEAASDAIAARMAAERETIVQDLLKVLSSISQVNMEPNGGSFLNKIRQIAATLLDTPRNHKGPLARRAEEYLSKFLDVLM
;
A
#
# COMPACT_ATOMS: atom_id res chain seq x y z
N MET A 1 -21.14 -17.15 -31.79
CA MET A 1 -20.46 -15.90 -32.22
C MET A 1 -19.61 -15.23 -31.12
N MET A 2 -19.86 -15.46 -29.82
CA MET A 2 -18.98 -14.96 -28.73
C MET A 2 -17.63 -15.70 -28.62
N HIS A 3 -17.59 -17.01 -28.89
CA HIS A 3 -16.34 -17.79 -28.85
C HIS A 3 -15.30 -17.36 -29.90
N LEU A 4 -15.74 -16.90 -31.09
CA LEU A 4 -14.85 -16.40 -32.14
C LEU A 4 -14.18 -15.06 -31.80
N LYS A 5 -14.81 -14.25 -30.93
CA LYS A 5 -14.28 -12.96 -30.47
C LYS A 5 -13.26 -13.14 -29.33
N ALA A 6 -13.50 -14.10 -28.44
CA ALA A 6 -12.54 -14.44 -27.36
C ALA A 6 -11.21 -14.97 -27.93
N GLN A 7 -11.25 -15.82 -28.96
CA GLN A 7 -10.05 -16.32 -29.65
C GLN A 7 -9.23 -15.23 -30.37
N HIS A 8 -9.82 -14.07 -30.68
CA HIS A 8 -9.09 -12.91 -31.24
C HIS A 8 -8.46 -12.02 -30.16
N GLN A 9 -8.98 -12.02 -28.92
CA GLN A 9 -8.42 -11.24 -27.83
C GLN A 9 -7.10 -11.80 -27.32
N GLU A 10 -6.97 -13.13 -27.25
CA GLU A 10 -5.73 -13.82 -26.84
C GLU A 10 -4.54 -13.52 -27.77
N LYS A 11 -4.79 -13.22 -29.05
CA LYS A 11 -3.74 -12.82 -30.00
C LYS A 11 -3.35 -11.34 -29.94
N LEU A 12 -4.23 -10.48 -29.43
CA LEU A 12 -3.97 -9.04 -29.32
C LEU A 12 -3.09 -8.72 -28.11
N PHE A 13 -3.25 -9.47 -27.02
CA PHE A 13 -2.50 -9.28 -25.78
C PHE A 13 -2.02 -10.63 -25.26
N PRO A 14 -0.80 -11.07 -25.61
CA PRO A 14 -0.29 -12.40 -25.26
C PRO A 14 -0.09 -12.62 -23.75
N ASN A 15 -0.07 -11.53 -22.97
CA ASN A 15 -0.04 -11.56 -21.51
C ASN A 15 -0.65 -10.26 -20.95
N SER A 16 -0.83 -10.21 -19.62
CA SER A 16 -1.40 -9.05 -18.92
C SER A 16 -0.56 -7.79 -19.06
N ILE A 17 0.78 -7.91 -19.16
CA ILE A 17 1.68 -6.78 -19.36
C ILE A 17 1.39 -6.11 -20.70
N SER A 18 1.29 -6.88 -21.79
CA SER A 18 0.96 -6.35 -23.13
C SER A 18 -0.41 -5.65 -23.17
N LEU A 19 -1.38 -6.14 -22.39
CA LEU A 19 -2.67 -5.47 -22.23
C LEU A 19 -2.52 -4.12 -21.51
N VAL A 20 -1.78 -4.08 -20.40
CA VAL A 20 -1.54 -2.86 -19.62
C VAL A 20 -0.77 -1.82 -20.43
N GLU A 21 0.26 -2.22 -21.19
CA GLU A 21 0.99 -1.32 -22.09
C GLU A 21 0.09 -0.72 -23.17
N ARG A 22 -0.82 -1.51 -23.73
CA ARG A 22 -1.81 -0.99 -24.69
C ARG A 22 -2.76 0.00 -24.02
N CYS A 23 -3.30 -0.31 -22.86
CA CYS A 23 -4.18 0.57 -22.10
C CYS A 23 -3.48 1.90 -21.77
N HIS A 24 -2.21 1.83 -21.32
CA HIS A 24 -1.38 3.00 -21.10
C HIS A 24 -1.26 3.84 -22.37
N LYS A 25 -0.89 3.24 -23.50
CA LYS A 25 -0.74 3.95 -24.78
C LYS A 25 -2.03 4.65 -25.21
N VAL A 26 -3.16 3.94 -25.15
CA VAL A 26 -4.49 4.50 -25.50
C VAL A 26 -4.84 5.66 -24.56
N ALA A 27 -4.59 5.53 -23.26
CA ALA A 27 -4.86 6.59 -22.29
C ALA A 27 -3.99 7.83 -22.53
N VAL A 28 -2.69 7.67 -22.83
CA VAL A 28 -1.80 8.80 -23.17
C VAL A 28 -2.24 9.50 -24.45
N GLU A 29 -2.56 8.75 -25.50
CA GLU A 29 -3.07 9.32 -26.76
C GLU A 29 -4.39 10.09 -26.54
N ALA A 30 -5.28 9.55 -25.71
CA ALA A 30 -6.58 10.18 -25.41
C ALA A 30 -6.47 11.47 -24.59
N ARG A 31 -5.39 11.68 -23.81
CA ARG A 31 -5.18 12.95 -23.10
C ARG A 31 -4.98 14.11 -24.07
N GLY A 32 -4.38 13.84 -25.23
CA GLY A 32 -4.10 14.84 -26.27
C GLY A 32 -2.85 15.68 -25.99
N ALA A 33 -2.31 16.30 -27.04
CA ALA A 33 -1.21 17.25 -26.92
C ALA A 33 -1.68 18.53 -26.20
N GLY A 34 -0.83 19.12 -25.36
CA GLY A 34 -1.15 20.34 -24.61
C GLY A 34 -2.19 20.15 -23.51
N TYR A 35 -2.43 18.92 -23.03
CA TYR A 35 -3.47 18.67 -22.02
C TYR A 35 -3.21 19.39 -20.69
N LEU A 36 -1.97 19.81 -20.41
CA LEU A 36 -1.62 20.61 -19.22
C LEU A 36 -1.98 22.08 -19.36
N ASP A 37 -2.21 22.57 -20.59
CA ASP A 37 -2.55 23.96 -20.87
C ASP A 37 -4.06 24.24 -20.76
N ARG A 38 -4.87 23.19 -20.51
CA ARG A 38 -6.31 23.30 -20.29
C ARG A 38 -6.64 23.43 -18.81
N ASP A 39 -7.89 23.79 -18.51
CA ASP A 39 -8.41 23.73 -17.15
C ASP A 39 -8.40 22.29 -16.62
N LEU A 40 -7.44 22.00 -15.76
CA LEU A 40 -7.27 20.69 -15.15
C LEU A 40 -8.40 20.39 -14.16
N THR A 41 -8.78 19.12 -14.11
CA THR A 41 -9.83 18.60 -13.24
C THR A 41 -9.29 17.47 -12.36
N VAL A 42 -10.11 17.02 -11.40
CA VAL A 42 -9.78 15.85 -10.58
C VAL A 42 -9.57 14.60 -11.45
N TYR A 43 -10.21 14.51 -12.61
CA TYR A 43 -10.04 13.40 -13.54
C TYR A 43 -8.63 13.36 -14.14
N ASP A 44 -7.99 14.51 -14.35
CA ASP A 44 -6.61 14.55 -14.85
C ASP A 44 -5.63 13.98 -13.82
N ALA A 45 -5.83 14.26 -12.54
CA ALA A 45 -5.07 13.63 -11.46
C ALA A 45 -5.31 12.12 -11.43
N VAL A 46 -6.57 11.68 -11.53
CA VAL A 46 -6.94 10.25 -11.55
C VAL A 46 -6.34 9.53 -12.77
N THR A 47 -6.37 10.14 -13.96
CA THR A 47 -5.73 9.58 -15.16
C THR A 47 -4.23 9.42 -14.94
N SER A 48 -3.57 10.43 -14.38
CA SER A 48 -2.15 10.37 -14.02
C SER A 48 -1.86 9.23 -13.06
N TYR A 49 -2.69 9.05 -12.03
CA TYR A 49 -2.53 7.97 -11.07
C TYR A 49 -2.60 6.59 -11.73
N PHE A 50 -3.60 6.34 -12.59
CA PHE A 50 -3.72 5.07 -13.30
C PHE A 50 -2.57 4.82 -14.27
N LEU A 51 -2.05 5.86 -14.93
CA LEU A 51 -0.83 5.75 -15.75
C LEU A 51 0.39 5.40 -14.90
N GLY A 52 0.48 5.95 -13.69
CA GLY A 52 1.50 5.57 -12.71
C GLY A 52 1.40 4.11 -12.26
N LEU A 53 0.18 3.63 -11.98
CA LEU A 53 -0.08 2.23 -11.67
C LEU A 53 0.28 1.29 -12.83
N ALA A 54 0.02 1.70 -14.08
CA ALA A 54 0.46 0.95 -15.24
C ALA A 54 1.98 0.81 -15.25
N GLY A 55 2.72 1.90 -14.97
CA GLY A 55 4.18 1.86 -14.81
C GLY A 55 4.63 0.95 -13.65
N ALA A 56 3.95 0.97 -12.52
CA ALA A 56 4.25 0.06 -11.40
C ALA A 56 4.02 -1.40 -11.77
N TYR A 57 2.91 -1.71 -12.45
CA TYR A 57 2.56 -3.07 -12.88
C TYR A 57 3.57 -3.64 -13.89
N THR A 58 4.10 -2.80 -14.77
CA THR A 58 5.14 -3.18 -15.74
C THR A 58 6.57 -3.00 -15.20
N ILE A 59 6.73 -2.70 -13.91
CA ILE A 59 8.03 -2.48 -13.23
C ILE A 59 8.82 -1.31 -13.85
N ASN A 60 8.16 -0.42 -14.58
CA ASN A 60 8.73 0.84 -15.05
C ASN A 60 8.64 1.92 -13.96
N TRP A 61 9.53 1.82 -12.97
CA TRP A 61 9.56 2.71 -11.80
C TRP A 61 9.80 4.19 -12.15
N HIS A 62 10.55 4.46 -13.23
CA HIS A 62 10.76 5.83 -13.70
C HIS A 62 9.46 6.45 -14.18
N GLN A 63 8.68 5.73 -14.99
CA GLN A 63 7.39 6.22 -15.45
C GLN A 63 6.37 6.31 -14.30
N CYS A 64 6.36 5.31 -13.41
CA CYS A 64 5.53 5.30 -12.21
C CYS A 64 5.72 6.58 -11.38
N ARG A 65 6.97 6.91 -11.03
CA ARG A 65 7.26 8.06 -10.16
C ARG A 65 6.89 9.40 -10.81
N LEU A 66 7.07 9.55 -12.12
CA LEU A 66 6.71 10.78 -12.84
C LEU A 66 5.20 11.01 -12.81
N TYR A 67 4.42 9.98 -13.15
CA TYR A 67 2.96 10.09 -13.13
C TYR A 67 2.38 10.23 -11.72
N PHE A 68 3.01 9.64 -10.72
CA PHE A 68 2.65 9.84 -9.32
C PHE A 68 2.97 11.27 -8.84
N GLY A 69 4.10 11.86 -9.24
CA GLY A 69 4.42 13.26 -8.99
C GLY A 69 3.43 14.22 -9.67
N GLU A 70 3.08 13.92 -10.93
CA GLU A 70 2.04 14.63 -11.67
C GLU A 70 0.67 14.55 -10.96
N THR A 71 0.29 13.36 -10.49
CA THR A 71 -0.95 13.14 -9.71
C THR A 71 -1.02 14.09 -8.50
N PHE A 72 0.05 14.19 -7.71
CA PHE A 72 0.09 15.11 -6.57
C PHE A 72 0.02 16.57 -6.99
N THR A 73 0.74 16.93 -8.05
CA THR A 73 0.80 18.30 -8.56
C THR A 73 -0.58 18.76 -9.01
N ILE A 74 -1.26 17.96 -9.85
CA ILE A 74 -2.62 18.23 -10.32
C ILE A 74 -3.61 18.22 -9.15
N SER A 75 -3.52 17.24 -8.23
CA SER A 75 -4.43 17.17 -7.07
C SER A 75 -4.36 18.42 -6.19
N ARG A 76 -3.16 18.99 -6.02
CA ARG A 76 -2.96 20.24 -5.28
C ARG A 76 -3.48 21.45 -6.07
N ALA A 77 -3.19 21.50 -7.39
CA ALA A 77 -3.60 22.60 -8.26
C ALA A 77 -5.12 22.74 -8.39
N VAL A 78 -5.84 21.62 -8.53
CA VAL A 78 -7.31 21.60 -8.68
C VAL A 78 -8.04 21.90 -7.36
N GLY A 79 -7.31 22.08 -6.25
CA GLY A 79 -7.92 22.48 -4.98
C GLY A 79 -8.82 21.40 -4.39
N VAL A 80 -8.56 20.13 -4.68
CA VAL A 80 -9.21 18.97 -4.04
C VAL A 80 -9.15 19.07 -2.50
N GLN A 81 -8.12 19.72 -1.97
CA GLN A 81 -7.94 19.99 -0.54
C GLN A 81 -8.75 21.20 -0.01
N ARG A 82 -9.19 22.11 -0.91
CA ARG A 82 -9.84 23.40 -0.61
C ARG A 82 -11.35 23.41 -0.87
N ALA A 83 -11.97 22.27 -1.12
CA ALA A 83 -13.42 22.20 -1.39
C ALA A 83 -14.30 22.78 -0.26
N ASN A 84 -13.78 22.89 0.97
CA ASN A 84 -14.46 23.57 2.09
C ASN A 84 -14.30 25.11 2.09
N GLU A 85 -13.29 25.66 1.41
CA GLU A 85 -13.06 27.12 1.32
C GLU A 85 -13.95 27.75 0.26
N ASN A 86 -14.15 27.08 -0.88
CA ASN A 86 -14.99 27.56 -1.98
C ASN A 86 -16.49 27.59 -1.64
N ALA A 87 -16.92 26.82 -0.64
CA ALA A 87 -18.29 26.89 -0.13
C ALA A 87 -18.56 28.18 0.67
N LYS A 88 -17.50 28.85 1.19
CA LYS A 88 -17.63 30.10 1.96
C LYS A 88 -17.79 31.34 1.09
N THR A 89 -17.37 31.28 -0.18
CA THR A 89 -17.43 32.40 -1.13
C THR A 89 -18.72 32.47 -1.94
N GLY A 90 -19.69 31.59 -1.68
CA GLY A 90 -21.08 31.71 -2.17
C GLY A 90 -21.32 31.47 -3.67
N ASP A 91 -20.26 31.29 -4.48
CA ASP A 91 -20.38 31.31 -5.94
C ASP A 91 -20.23 29.92 -6.60
N ASN A 92 -19.87 28.88 -5.85
CA ASN A 92 -19.68 27.54 -6.40
C ASN A 92 -20.50 26.48 -5.67
N LYS A 93 -21.48 25.91 -6.39
CA LYS A 93 -22.16 24.68 -6.00
C LYS A 93 -21.12 23.57 -5.88
N VAL A 94 -20.94 23.01 -4.68
CA VAL A 94 -19.99 21.92 -4.43
C VAL A 94 -20.49 20.66 -5.14
N ASP A 95 -19.66 20.12 -6.03
CA ASP A 95 -19.86 18.80 -6.63
C ASP A 95 -19.30 17.74 -5.66
N TYR A 96 -20.17 17.08 -4.89
CA TYR A 96 -19.74 16.14 -3.85
C TYR A 96 -19.09 14.87 -4.43
N ILE A 97 -19.42 14.48 -5.67
CA ILE A 97 -18.76 13.36 -6.35
C ILE A 97 -17.30 13.73 -6.61
N LYS A 98 -17.04 14.88 -7.21
CA LYS A 98 -15.66 15.34 -7.46
C LYS A 98 -14.89 15.59 -6.17
N GLN A 99 -15.56 16.08 -5.13
CA GLN A 99 -14.97 16.24 -3.80
C GLN A 99 -14.48 14.90 -3.23
N GLU A 100 -15.33 13.87 -3.26
CA GLU A 100 -14.96 12.54 -2.74
C GLU A 100 -13.92 11.83 -3.61
N ILE A 101 -13.99 11.95 -4.94
CA ILE A 101 -12.92 11.47 -5.84
C ILE A 101 -11.60 12.11 -5.45
N GLY A 102 -11.60 13.43 -5.22
CA GLY A 102 -10.41 14.14 -4.83
C GLY A 102 -9.84 13.67 -3.48
N ARG A 103 -10.67 13.59 -2.43
CA ARG A 103 -10.24 13.09 -1.11
C ARG A 103 -9.63 11.70 -1.22
N ARG A 104 -10.31 10.78 -1.91
CA ARG A 104 -9.83 9.41 -2.12
C ARG A 104 -8.53 9.42 -2.91
N MET A 105 -8.41 10.26 -3.93
CA MET A 105 -7.20 10.31 -4.74
C MET A 105 -5.99 10.75 -3.91
N PHE A 106 -6.13 11.82 -3.13
CA PHE A 106 -5.08 12.26 -2.22
C PHE A 106 -4.65 11.13 -1.26
N TRP A 107 -5.61 10.47 -0.62
CA TRP A 107 -5.32 9.46 0.38
C TRP A 107 -4.78 8.16 -0.20
N VAL A 108 -5.22 7.75 -1.39
CA VAL A 108 -4.67 6.59 -2.10
C VAL A 108 -3.19 6.85 -2.42
N MET A 109 -2.85 8.07 -2.83
CA MET A 109 -1.47 8.47 -3.05
C MET A 109 -0.64 8.46 -1.76
N VAL A 110 -1.18 8.98 -0.65
CA VAL A 110 -0.49 8.94 0.65
C VAL A 110 -0.19 7.51 1.08
N VAL A 111 -1.20 6.63 1.04
CA VAL A 111 -1.06 5.21 1.40
C VAL A 111 -0.08 4.51 0.47
N GLY A 112 -0.19 4.71 -0.84
CA GLY A 112 0.68 4.10 -1.84
C GLY A 112 2.15 4.51 -1.65
N VAL A 113 2.43 5.80 -1.51
CA VAL A 113 3.80 6.30 -1.32
C VAL A 113 4.38 5.84 0.01
N ARG A 114 3.65 5.94 1.12
CA ARG A 114 4.15 5.45 2.41
C ARG A 114 4.38 3.95 2.39
N SER A 115 3.50 3.18 1.74
CA SER A 115 3.69 1.74 1.56
C SER A 115 4.95 1.41 0.76
N MET A 116 5.23 2.15 -0.32
CA MET A 116 6.47 2.02 -1.10
C MET A 116 7.72 2.40 -0.30
N GLN A 117 7.65 3.46 0.50
CA GLN A 117 8.75 3.88 1.38
C GLN A 117 9.09 2.80 2.42
N GLN A 118 8.07 2.16 3.01
CA GLN A 118 8.28 1.01 3.90
C GLN A 118 8.96 -0.16 3.19
N LEU A 119 8.73 -0.33 1.89
CA LEU A 119 9.38 -1.33 1.03
C LEU A 119 10.81 -0.92 0.60
N GLY A 120 11.36 0.18 1.12
CA GLY A 120 12.70 0.67 0.81
C GLY A 120 12.79 1.58 -0.42
N ALA A 121 11.66 1.93 -1.04
CA ALA A 121 11.67 2.84 -2.19
C ALA A 121 11.74 4.31 -1.73
N SER A 122 12.78 5.02 -2.14
CA SER A 122 12.95 6.45 -1.84
C SER A 122 12.96 7.27 -3.13
N PHE A 123 11.97 8.14 -3.29
CA PHE A 123 11.83 9.03 -4.45
C PHE A 123 11.57 10.46 -3.96
N ALA A 124 12.49 11.37 -4.27
CA ALA A 124 12.39 12.77 -3.85
C ALA A 124 11.15 13.46 -4.45
N GLU A 125 10.75 13.08 -5.67
CA GLU A 125 9.57 13.62 -6.35
C GLU A 125 8.25 13.24 -5.65
N LEU A 126 8.27 12.23 -4.78
CA LEU A 126 7.10 11.73 -4.07
C LEU A 126 7.12 12.07 -2.58
N THR A 127 8.00 12.97 -2.12
CA THR A 127 8.01 13.40 -0.72
C THR A 127 6.69 14.07 -0.36
N ILE A 128 6.00 13.50 0.63
CA ILE A 128 4.75 14.04 1.17
C ILE A 128 5.07 14.76 2.48
N PRO A 129 5.01 16.11 2.49
CA PRO A 129 5.30 16.87 3.71
C PRO A 129 4.21 16.61 4.75
N PRO A 130 4.56 16.41 6.04
CA PRO A 130 3.59 16.30 7.12
C PRO A 130 2.58 17.45 7.14
N PRO A 131 1.33 17.22 7.59
CA PRO A 131 0.32 18.27 7.66
C PRO A 131 0.74 19.34 8.67
N THR A 132 0.47 20.60 8.36
CA THR A 132 0.69 21.75 9.26
C THR A 132 -0.61 22.52 9.47
N PRO A 133 -0.74 23.37 10.50
CA PRO A 133 -1.92 24.20 10.67
C PRO A 133 -2.23 25.08 9.45
N SER A 134 -1.19 25.55 8.75
CA SER A 134 -1.30 26.35 7.52
C SER A 134 -1.58 25.53 6.26
N ASN A 135 -1.27 24.22 6.29
CA ASN A 135 -1.45 23.32 5.16
C ASN A 135 -1.85 21.92 5.68
N PRO A 136 -3.10 21.76 6.15
CA PRO A 136 -3.58 20.47 6.64
C PRO A 136 -3.84 19.52 5.46
N TYR A 137 -3.79 18.22 5.73
CA TYR A 137 -4.32 17.24 4.78
C TYR A 137 -5.84 17.38 4.66
N PRO A 138 -6.44 16.98 3.52
CA PRO A 138 -7.89 16.90 3.40
C PRO A 138 -8.45 15.91 4.43
N PRO A 139 -9.74 16.05 4.80
CA PRO A 139 -10.39 15.07 5.67
C PRO A 139 -10.37 13.68 5.03
N LEU A 140 -10.55 12.64 5.84
CA LEU A 140 -10.73 11.27 5.36
C LEU A 140 -11.91 11.21 4.37
N PRO A 141 -11.89 10.27 3.40
CA PRO A 141 -13.06 9.96 2.61
C PRO A 141 -14.28 9.71 3.50
N LEU A 142 -15.45 10.13 3.05
CA LEU A 142 -16.66 9.86 3.80
C LEU A 142 -16.87 8.34 3.90
N PRO A 143 -17.22 7.81 5.09
CA PRO A 143 -17.55 6.41 5.28
C PRO A 143 -18.96 6.15 4.74
N ILE A 144 -19.18 6.41 3.46
CA ILE A 144 -20.45 6.31 2.76
C ILE A 144 -20.18 5.65 1.40
N ASP A 145 -20.99 4.64 1.05
CA ASP A 145 -20.88 3.97 -0.25
C ASP A 145 -21.27 4.92 -1.39
N ASP A 146 -20.61 4.80 -2.54
CA ASP A 146 -20.78 5.69 -3.71
C ASP A 146 -22.22 5.87 -4.18
N GLN A 147 -23.07 4.85 -4.00
CA GLN A 147 -24.49 4.91 -4.38
C GLN A 147 -25.31 5.94 -3.58
N TYR A 148 -24.76 6.47 -2.49
CA TYR A 148 -25.39 7.49 -1.64
C TYR A 148 -24.72 8.87 -1.77
N ILE A 149 -23.78 9.03 -2.71
CA ILE A 149 -23.09 10.28 -2.98
C ILE A 149 -23.55 10.80 -4.35
N PHE A 150 -24.26 11.93 -4.34
CA PHE A 150 -24.73 12.60 -5.55
C PHE A 150 -23.94 13.89 -5.76
N ASP A 151 -23.93 14.42 -6.98
CA ASP A 151 -23.28 15.69 -7.30
C ASP A 151 -23.77 16.85 -6.42
N THR A 152 -25.04 16.82 -6.02
CA THR A 152 -25.75 17.90 -5.34
C THR A 152 -25.94 17.69 -3.84
N HIS A 153 -25.87 16.45 -3.36
CA HIS A 153 -26.17 16.10 -1.96
C HIS A 153 -25.59 14.73 -1.59
N ILE A 154 -25.52 14.46 -0.29
CA ILE A 154 -25.10 13.17 0.25
C ILE A 154 -26.24 12.61 1.10
N VAL A 155 -26.52 11.33 0.94
CA VAL A 155 -27.52 10.59 1.73
C VAL A 155 -26.81 9.71 2.76
N ALA A 156 -27.44 9.49 3.90
CA ALA A 156 -26.90 8.63 4.94
C ALA A 156 -26.75 7.18 4.46
N GLN A 157 -25.68 6.52 4.87
CA GLN A 157 -25.52 5.08 4.74
C GLN A 157 -26.62 4.35 5.53
N PRO A 158 -27.20 3.25 5.00
CA PRO A 158 -28.20 2.48 5.74
C PRO A 158 -27.70 2.04 7.13
N PRO A 159 -28.58 2.07 8.15
CA PRO A 159 -28.24 1.59 9.48
C PRO A 159 -27.71 0.14 9.45
N GLY A 160 -26.64 -0.12 10.19
CA GLY A 160 -26.02 -1.44 10.27
C GLY A 160 -25.14 -1.84 9.08
N ALA A 161 -25.01 -1.00 8.04
CA ALA A 161 -24.11 -1.28 6.93
C ALA A 161 -22.73 -0.64 7.14
N VAL A 162 -21.67 -1.45 7.15
CA VAL A 162 -20.28 -0.96 7.17
C VAL A 162 -19.87 -0.48 5.78
N SER A 163 -19.42 0.77 5.66
CA SER A 163 -18.96 1.36 4.39
C SER A 163 -17.89 0.51 3.69
N LYS A 164 -17.93 0.47 2.36
CA LYS A 164 -16.83 -0.07 1.53
C LYS A 164 -15.53 0.73 1.68
N LEU A 165 -15.61 1.95 2.23
CA LEU A 165 -14.47 2.81 2.52
C LEU A 165 -13.92 2.58 3.92
N ALA A 166 -14.57 1.77 4.78
CA ALA A 166 -14.16 1.60 6.17
C ALA A 166 -12.74 1.06 6.29
N GLY A 167 -12.41 0.00 5.56
CA GLY A 167 -11.06 -0.57 5.55
C GLY A 167 -10.02 0.34 4.90
N PHE A 168 -10.40 1.13 3.88
CA PHE A 168 -9.51 2.13 3.30
C PHE A 168 -9.21 3.26 4.30
N ASN A 169 -10.22 3.78 4.98
CA ASN A 169 -10.09 4.79 6.03
C ASN A 169 -9.25 4.29 7.21
N LEU A 170 -9.40 3.02 7.59
CA LEU A 170 -8.57 2.42 8.60
C LEU A 170 -7.12 2.25 8.13
N GLY A 171 -6.92 1.82 6.88
CA GLY A 171 -5.59 1.79 6.24
C GLY A 171 -4.90 3.15 6.25
N ILE A 172 -5.62 4.22 5.91
CA ILE A 172 -5.11 5.60 6.01
C ILE A 172 -4.65 5.90 7.44
N GLN A 173 -5.48 5.61 8.43
CA GLN A 173 -5.14 5.85 9.84
C GLN A 173 -3.89 5.10 10.27
N ILE A 174 -3.75 3.83 9.89
CA ILE A 174 -2.55 3.01 10.13
C ILE A 174 -1.32 3.73 9.57
N TYR A 175 -1.32 4.10 8.29
CA TYR A 175 -0.15 4.77 7.70
C TYR A 175 0.10 6.15 8.32
N MET A 176 -0.93 6.86 8.76
CA MET A 176 -0.82 8.17 9.39
C MET A 176 -0.12 8.14 10.76
N THR A 177 -0.09 6.99 11.43
CA THR A 177 0.67 6.80 12.68
C THR A 177 2.17 7.10 12.52
N CYS A 178 2.72 6.95 11.32
CA CYS A 178 4.13 7.26 11.01
C CYS A 178 4.41 8.77 10.83
N THR A 179 3.41 9.65 10.95
CA THR A 179 3.59 11.09 10.69
C THR A 179 4.62 11.76 11.63
N PRO A 180 4.69 11.45 12.93
CA PRO A 180 5.74 11.96 13.81
C PRO A 180 7.14 11.60 13.32
N LEU A 181 7.35 10.32 12.92
CA LEU A 181 8.59 9.86 12.33
C LEU A 181 8.93 10.62 11.03
N ALA A 182 7.99 10.69 10.09
CA ALA A 182 8.20 11.40 8.83
C ALA A 182 8.53 12.90 9.03
N THR A 183 8.00 13.50 10.10
CA THR A 183 8.33 14.88 10.49
C THR A 183 9.77 15.02 10.95
N MET A 184 10.25 14.05 11.75
CA MET A 184 11.65 14.02 12.17
C MET A 184 12.59 13.79 11.00
N GLU A 185 12.28 12.84 10.12
CA GLU A 185 13.11 12.52 8.95
C GLU A 185 13.20 13.68 7.96
N LEU A 186 12.10 14.43 7.79
CA LEU A 186 12.11 15.64 6.96
C LEU A 186 12.98 16.75 7.58
N ALA A 187 13.03 16.85 8.90
CA ALA A 187 13.77 17.90 9.61
C ALA A 187 15.27 17.59 9.74
N TYR A 188 15.63 16.32 9.97
CA TYR A 188 16.99 15.91 10.35
C TYR A 188 17.67 14.96 9.36
N GLY A 189 16.94 14.45 8.37
CA GLY A 189 17.41 13.43 7.44
C GLY A 189 16.84 12.05 7.74
N ILE A 190 16.68 11.25 6.69
CA ILE A 190 16.23 9.85 6.80
C ILE A 190 17.39 9.03 7.36
N ASP A 191 17.10 8.18 8.36
CA ASP A 191 18.06 7.28 9.02
C ASP A 191 19.26 7.98 9.71
N GLU A 192 19.21 9.31 9.85
CA GLU A 192 20.23 10.07 10.56
C GLU A 192 20.06 9.95 12.08
N LEU A 193 21.15 9.70 12.80
CA LEU A 193 21.16 9.66 14.26
C LEU A 193 21.13 11.08 14.82
N PHE A 194 20.02 11.46 15.45
CA PHE A 194 19.84 12.78 16.06
C PHE A 194 18.95 12.68 17.29
N ASP A 195 19.47 13.04 18.47
CA ASP A 195 18.71 12.95 19.73
C ASP A 195 18.06 11.56 19.91
N PHE A 196 18.93 10.56 20.08
CA PHE A 196 18.52 9.16 20.23
C PHE A 196 17.39 8.95 21.27
N PRO A 197 17.43 9.57 22.47
CA PRO A 197 16.35 9.45 23.43
C PRO A 197 14.98 9.90 22.91
N ARG A 198 14.95 10.94 22.07
CA ARG A 198 13.71 11.41 21.43
C ARG A 198 13.28 10.50 20.28
N GLN A 199 14.20 10.12 19.40
CA GLN A 199 13.90 9.25 18.26
C GLN A 199 13.27 7.91 18.70
N LYS A 200 13.82 7.26 19.72
CA LYS A 200 13.27 6.00 20.22
C LYS A 200 11.85 6.12 20.78
N ARG A 201 11.55 7.22 21.49
CA ARG A 201 10.19 7.47 22.02
C ARG A 201 9.19 7.68 20.90
N VAL A 202 9.58 8.39 19.85
CA VAL A 202 8.72 8.62 18.68
C VAL A 202 8.41 7.30 17.97
N LEU A 203 9.41 6.45 17.77
CA LEU A 203 9.20 5.13 17.17
C LEU A 203 8.27 4.25 18.01
N GLU A 204 8.46 4.24 19.33
CA GLU A 204 7.57 3.53 20.27
C GLU A 204 6.13 4.04 20.19
N GLU A 205 5.95 5.35 20.24
CA GLU A 205 4.63 5.96 20.16
C GLU A 205 3.95 5.64 18.83
N CYS A 206 4.69 5.65 17.72
CA CYS A 206 4.18 5.23 16.42
C CYS A 206 3.68 3.78 16.44
N VAL A 207 4.45 2.84 17.01
CA VAL A 207 4.05 1.42 17.14
C VAL A 207 2.75 1.28 17.95
N GLU A 208 2.69 1.93 19.10
CA GLU A 208 1.51 1.88 19.96
C GLU A 208 0.29 2.54 19.30
N ASN A 209 0.50 3.62 18.54
CA ASN A 209 -0.55 4.25 17.76
C ASN A 209 -1.08 3.33 16.66
N VAL A 210 -0.23 2.52 15.99
CA VAL A 210 -0.71 1.52 15.01
C VAL A 210 -1.65 0.53 15.69
N LYS A 211 -1.27 0.00 16.85
CA LYS A 211 -2.09 -0.97 17.60
C LYS A 211 -3.45 -0.37 18.00
N ARG A 212 -3.45 0.87 18.48
CA ARG A 212 -4.66 1.62 18.84
C ARG A 212 -5.63 1.83 17.67
N THR A 213 -5.15 1.86 16.41
CA THR A 213 -6.06 1.98 15.25
C THR A 213 -7.04 0.81 15.13
N LEU A 214 -6.69 -0.36 15.66
CA LEU A 214 -7.53 -1.57 15.56
C LEU A 214 -8.53 -1.72 16.72
N GLU A 215 -8.49 -0.87 17.75
CA GLU A 215 -9.36 -1.01 18.94
C GLU A 215 -10.85 -0.86 18.62
N ASN A 216 -11.19 -0.02 17.64
CA ASN A 216 -12.58 0.31 17.27
C ASN A 216 -12.94 -0.19 15.86
N ILE A 217 -12.31 -1.28 15.42
CA ILE A 217 -12.58 -1.87 14.11
C ILE A 217 -14.01 -2.46 14.08
N PRO A 218 -14.77 -2.27 12.97
CA PRO A 218 -16.06 -2.93 12.81
C PRO A 218 -15.94 -4.46 12.87
N SER A 219 -16.95 -5.11 13.44
CA SER A 219 -17.00 -6.57 13.59
C SER A 219 -16.78 -7.32 12.28
N GLU A 220 -17.32 -6.79 11.19
CA GLU A 220 -17.26 -7.33 9.84
C GLU A 220 -15.82 -7.30 9.27
N LEU A 221 -14.96 -6.46 9.84
CA LEU A 221 -13.56 -6.30 9.45
C LEU A 221 -12.60 -6.91 10.49
N LEU A 222 -13.10 -7.56 11.54
CA LEU A 222 -12.25 -8.33 12.46
C LEU A 222 -11.73 -9.59 11.78
N LEU A 223 -10.45 -9.89 11.99
CA LEU A 223 -9.86 -11.15 11.58
C LEU A 223 -10.16 -12.24 12.61
N GLU A 224 -11.08 -13.13 12.24
CA GLU A 224 -11.35 -14.35 12.99
C GLU A 224 -10.25 -15.38 12.71
N PRO A 225 -9.75 -16.12 13.73
CA PRO A 225 -8.81 -17.21 13.49
C PRO A 225 -9.45 -18.27 12.59
N GLY A 226 -8.75 -18.68 11.53
CA GLY A 226 -9.18 -19.82 10.72
C GLY A 226 -9.38 -21.08 11.57
N ASN A 227 -10.41 -21.86 11.26
CA ASN A 227 -10.76 -23.08 12.01
C ASN A 227 -9.69 -24.20 11.94
N GLU A 228 -8.70 -24.12 11.03
CA GLU A 228 -7.61 -25.10 10.93
C GLU A 228 -6.25 -24.44 10.59
N PRO A 229 -5.16 -24.70 11.34
CA PRO A 229 -3.83 -24.23 11.00
C PRO A 229 -3.33 -24.91 9.72
N GLY A 230 -2.98 -24.11 8.71
CA GLY A 230 -2.33 -24.60 7.48
C GLY A 230 -3.26 -24.93 6.30
N ARG A 231 -4.59 -24.71 6.42
CA ARG A 231 -5.50 -24.68 5.27
C ARG A 231 -5.76 -23.25 4.83
N PHE A 232 -5.37 -22.90 3.61
CA PHE A 232 -5.90 -21.71 2.93
C PHE A 232 -7.43 -21.89 2.77
N GLY A 233 -8.22 -20.91 3.21
CA GLY A 233 -9.66 -21.10 3.49
C GLY A 233 -10.53 -21.69 2.36
N HIS A 234 -11.39 -22.63 2.77
CA HIS A 234 -12.60 -23.22 2.17
C HIS A 234 -12.66 -23.50 0.65
N GLU A 235 -12.41 -24.76 0.27
CA GLU A 235 -13.26 -25.42 -0.72
C GLU A 235 -14.70 -25.52 -0.17
N PRO A 236 -15.74 -25.25 -0.97
CA PRO A 236 -17.12 -25.47 -0.54
C PRO A 236 -17.33 -26.95 -0.19
N PRO A 237 -18.22 -27.27 0.77
CA PRO A 237 -18.49 -28.67 1.12
C PRO A 237 -19.02 -29.39 -0.13
N HIS A 238 -18.21 -30.30 -0.67
CA HIS A 238 -18.70 -31.28 -1.63
C HIS A 238 -19.80 -32.08 -0.94
N GLY A 239 -21.05 -31.73 -1.26
CA GLY A 239 -22.19 -32.58 -0.99
C GLY A 239 -21.89 -33.95 -1.57
N SER A 240 -21.96 -34.96 -0.72
CA SER A 240 -21.83 -36.36 -1.10
C SER A 240 -22.81 -36.68 -2.22
N ASN A 241 -22.32 -36.81 -3.44
CA ASN A 241 -22.95 -37.58 -4.49
C ASN A 241 -21.83 -38.19 -5.35
N SER A 242 -21.51 -39.43 -5.01
CA SER A 242 -20.64 -40.29 -5.78
C SER A 242 -21.24 -40.55 -7.16
N THR A 243 -20.69 -39.93 -8.20
CA THR A 243 -20.55 -40.55 -9.53
C THR A 243 -19.22 -40.11 -10.14
N GLY A 244 -18.37 -41.10 -10.40
CA GLY A 244 -16.94 -40.91 -10.67
C GLY A 244 -16.63 -40.16 -11.96
N VAL A 245 -15.72 -39.19 -11.83
CA VAL A 245 -14.84 -38.71 -12.90
C VAL A 245 -13.48 -38.42 -12.25
N MET A 246 -12.44 -39.19 -12.62
CA MET A 246 -11.07 -38.93 -12.16
C MET A 246 -10.57 -37.63 -12.78
N HIS A 247 -10.45 -36.57 -11.98
CA HIS A 247 -9.64 -35.40 -12.33
C HIS A 247 -8.24 -35.56 -11.72
N GLN A 248 -7.23 -35.58 -12.60
CA GLN A 248 -5.82 -35.61 -12.25
C GLN A 248 -5.43 -34.33 -11.49
N HIS A 249 -4.81 -34.51 -10.32
CA HIS A 249 -4.05 -33.49 -9.61
C HIS A 249 -3.03 -32.84 -10.55
N SER A 250 -3.14 -31.54 -10.82
CA SER A 250 -2.05 -30.75 -11.40
C SER A 250 -1.06 -30.40 -10.30
N THR A 251 -0.07 -31.27 -10.12
CA THR A 251 1.17 -30.95 -9.42
C THR A 251 1.98 -29.97 -10.25
N ILE A 252 2.38 -28.86 -9.63
CA ILE A 252 3.30 -27.88 -10.22
C ILE A 252 4.67 -28.57 -10.33
N HIS A 253 5.02 -29.00 -11.54
CA HIS A 253 6.41 -29.27 -11.93
C HIS A 253 6.91 -28.09 -12.78
N SER A 254 7.75 -27.27 -12.19
CA SER A 254 8.55 -26.27 -12.91
C SER A 254 9.51 -26.99 -13.87
N PRO A 255 9.57 -26.66 -15.16
CA PRO A 255 10.59 -27.20 -16.05
C PRO A 255 11.94 -26.50 -15.79
N PRO A 256 13.08 -27.21 -15.90
CA PRO A 256 14.39 -26.64 -15.64
C PRO A 256 14.82 -25.69 -16.76
N LEU A 257 15.54 -24.63 -16.36
CA LEU A 257 16.24 -23.71 -17.26
C LEU A 257 17.24 -24.48 -18.12
N ARG A 258 17.13 -24.35 -19.45
CA ARG A 258 18.19 -24.74 -20.39
C ARG A 258 18.39 -23.65 -21.43
N GLU A 259 19.60 -23.12 -21.47
CA GLU A 259 20.17 -22.36 -22.58
C GLU A 259 20.22 -23.26 -23.82
N GLU A 260 19.68 -22.80 -24.96
CA GLU A 260 20.40 -22.60 -26.22
C GLU A 260 19.47 -22.32 -27.41
N THR A 261 19.80 -21.22 -28.10
CA THR A 261 19.83 -20.95 -29.55
C THR A 261 18.62 -21.16 -30.51
N SER A 262 18.36 -20.07 -31.26
CA SER A 262 17.88 -19.98 -32.66
C SER A 262 16.46 -20.44 -33.07
N LYS A 263 15.57 -19.44 -33.25
CA LYS A 263 14.53 -19.20 -34.31
C LYS A 263 14.05 -20.36 -35.23
N PRO A 264 12.91 -20.22 -35.94
CA PRO A 264 11.57 -19.75 -35.56
C PRO A 264 10.46 -20.68 -36.12
N LEU A 265 9.23 -20.63 -35.61
CA LEU A 265 8.05 -21.14 -36.35
C LEU A 265 7.12 -19.96 -36.68
N TYR A 266 7.32 -19.51 -37.91
CA TYR A 266 6.63 -18.42 -38.57
C TYR A 266 5.34 -18.96 -39.20
N TYR A 267 4.22 -18.25 -39.03
CA TYR A 267 3.08 -18.31 -39.96
C TYR A 267 2.69 -16.88 -40.38
N PRO A 268 2.31 -16.68 -41.66
CA PRO A 268 2.46 -15.40 -42.36
C PRO A 268 1.25 -14.48 -42.22
N HIS A 269 1.56 -13.17 -42.24
CA HIS A 269 0.88 -12.02 -42.87
C HIS A 269 -0.66 -12.03 -43.09
N ALA A 270 -1.40 -10.94 -42.89
CA ALA A 270 -1.13 -9.57 -43.32
C ALA A 270 -1.91 -8.50 -42.52
N GLN A 271 -1.36 -7.29 -42.49
CA GLN A 271 -1.98 -6.00 -42.12
C GLN A 271 -2.80 -5.40 -43.31
N PRO A 272 -3.34 -4.17 -43.23
CA PRO A 272 -4.23 -3.52 -42.23
C PRO A 272 -5.46 -2.86 -42.92
N GLN A 273 -6.45 -2.33 -42.16
CA GLN A 273 -7.14 -1.03 -42.43
C GLN A 273 -8.40 -0.82 -41.56
N GLY A 274 -8.63 0.43 -41.12
CA GLY A 274 -9.98 0.98 -40.94
C GLY A 274 -10.39 1.40 -39.52
N PHE A 275 -10.46 2.73 -39.29
CA PHE A 275 -11.03 3.39 -38.12
C PHE A 275 -12.57 3.24 -38.02
N GLY A 276 -13.09 3.25 -36.79
CA GLY A 276 -14.39 3.83 -36.41
C GLY A 276 -15.67 3.03 -36.70
N GLN A 277 -16.21 2.33 -35.68
CA GLN A 277 -17.65 2.07 -35.57
C GLN A 277 -18.10 2.01 -34.10
N ILE A 278 -19.16 2.77 -33.79
CA ILE A 278 -19.86 2.81 -32.51
C ILE A 278 -20.70 1.53 -32.41
N TYR A 279 -20.45 0.69 -31.40
CA TYR A 279 -21.27 -0.49 -31.16
C TYR A 279 -22.58 -0.08 -30.43
N PRO A 280 -23.77 -0.53 -30.88
CA PRO A 280 -24.99 -0.38 -30.09
C PRO A 280 -24.95 -1.32 -28.86
N PRO A 281 -25.60 -0.94 -27.74
CA PRO A 281 -25.64 -1.79 -26.55
C PRO A 281 -26.42 -3.09 -26.82
N PRO A 282 -26.01 -4.22 -26.20
CA PRO A 282 -26.71 -5.49 -26.36
C PRO A 282 -28.13 -5.43 -25.76
N PRO A 283 -29.09 -6.21 -26.30
CA PRO A 283 -30.46 -6.22 -25.80
C PRO A 283 -30.53 -6.75 -24.36
N ALA A 284 -31.41 -6.14 -23.56
CA ALA A 284 -31.60 -6.48 -22.16
C ALA A 284 -32.07 -7.94 -21.99
N PRO A 285 -31.56 -8.68 -20.99
CA PRO A 285 -32.00 -10.04 -20.71
C PRO A 285 -33.47 -10.09 -20.27
N PRO A 286 -34.17 -11.21 -20.51
CA PRO A 286 -35.59 -11.34 -20.19
C PRO A 286 -35.84 -11.23 -18.67
N ARG A 287 -36.78 -10.37 -18.29
CA ARG A 287 -37.31 -10.24 -16.93
C ARG A 287 -38.08 -11.52 -16.59
N ASN A 288 -37.50 -12.40 -15.77
CA ASN A 288 -38.20 -13.18 -14.75
C ASN A 288 -37.17 -13.76 -13.76
N THR A 289 -37.52 -13.72 -12.47
CA THR A 289 -36.77 -14.20 -11.27
C THR A 289 -35.48 -13.46 -10.86
N ILE A 290 -35.37 -12.16 -11.10
CA ILE A 290 -34.13 -11.39 -10.81
C ILE A 290 -33.95 -11.04 -9.31
N ASN A 291 -35.00 -10.92 -8.50
CA ASN A 291 -34.85 -10.29 -7.17
C ASN A 291 -34.13 -11.14 -6.11
N GLU A 292 -34.36 -12.45 -6.03
CA GLU A 292 -33.72 -13.31 -4.99
C GLU A 292 -32.29 -13.72 -5.36
N GLN A 293 -32.02 -13.98 -6.65
CA GLN A 293 -30.67 -14.27 -7.12
C GLN A 293 -29.78 -13.01 -7.14
N SER A 294 -30.37 -11.83 -7.42
CA SER A 294 -29.67 -10.55 -7.35
C SER A 294 -29.27 -10.20 -5.92
N SER A 295 -30.11 -10.45 -4.91
CA SER A 295 -29.77 -10.12 -3.52
C SER A 295 -28.66 -11.02 -3.00
N ALA A 296 -28.76 -12.34 -3.22
CA ALA A 296 -27.72 -13.30 -2.81
C ALA A 296 -26.34 -12.97 -3.42
N HIS A 297 -26.30 -12.64 -4.71
CA HIS A 297 -25.06 -12.27 -5.39
C HIS A 297 -24.50 -10.90 -4.93
N VAL A 298 -25.36 -9.96 -4.51
CA VAL A 298 -24.93 -8.67 -3.93
C VAL A 298 -24.32 -8.87 -2.55
N ASP A 299 -24.88 -9.77 -1.74
CA ASP A 299 -24.38 -10.10 -0.41
C ASP A 299 -23.05 -10.88 -0.48
N GLU A 300 -22.91 -11.82 -1.41
CA GLU A 300 -21.64 -12.52 -1.68
C GLU A 300 -20.52 -11.53 -2.09
N LYS A 301 -20.84 -10.59 -2.99
CA LYS A 301 -19.88 -9.55 -3.41
C LYS A 301 -19.49 -8.64 -2.24
N ARG A 302 -20.43 -8.34 -1.34
CA ARG A 302 -20.17 -7.53 -0.14
C ARG A 302 -19.26 -8.29 0.84
N GLN A 303 -19.49 -9.59 1.02
CA GLN A 303 -18.64 -10.42 1.86
C GLN A 303 -17.20 -10.49 1.33
N LEU A 304 -17.04 -10.74 0.03
CA LEU A 304 -15.71 -10.74 -0.60
C LEU A 304 -14.98 -9.40 -0.39
N GLN A 305 -15.70 -8.28 -0.49
CA GLN A 305 -15.13 -6.96 -0.21
C GLN A 305 -14.67 -6.79 1.24
N TYR A 306 -15.36 -7.38 2.20
CA TYR A 306 -14.90 -7.39 3.59
C TYR A 306 -13.63 -8.22 3.73
N GLU A 307 -13.54 -9.39 3.12
CA GLU A 307 -12.31 -10.20 3.18
C GLU A 307 -11.09 -9.50 2.56
N ILE A 308 -11.26 -8.81 1.43
CA ILE A 308 -10.20 -8.01 0.81
C ILE A 308 -9.76 -6.86 1.73
N GLN A 309 -10.73 -6.20 2.38
CA GLN A 309 -10.44 -5.13 3.32
C GLN A 309 -9.69 -5.65 4.56
N LYS A 310 -10.10 -6.78 5.13
CA LYS A 310 -9.37 -7.44 6.23
C LYS A 310 -7.92 -7.68 5.82
N ALA A 311 -7.69 -8.31 4.68
CA ALA A 311 -6.34 -8.59 4.20
C ALA A 311 -5.50 -7.29 4.14
N ASN A 312 -6.06 -6.22 3.57
CA ASN A 312 -5.38 -4.94 3.46
C ASN A 312 -5.09 -4.27 4.81
N ILE A 313 -6.05 -4.29 5.74
CA ILE A 313 -5.89 -3.73 7.09
C ILE A 313 -4.77 -4.47 7.81
N TYR A 314 -4.85 -5.80 7.86
CA TYR A 314 -3.95 -6.61 8.67
C TYR A 314 -2.54 -6.70 8.07
N ALA A 315 -2.38 -6.69 6.75
CA ALA A 315 -1.05 -6.57 6.15
C ALA A 315 -0.46 -5.16 6.32
N SER A 316 -1.29 -4.10 6.23
CA SER A 316 -0.80 -2.72 6.40
C SER A 316 -0.36 -2.44 7.82
N GLN A 317 -1.14 -2.87 8.84
CA GLN A 317 -0.75 -2.68 10.25
C GLN A 317 0.51 -3.47 10.58
N LEU A 318 0.60 -4.72 10.10
CA LEU A 318 1.74 -5.59 10.37
C LEU A 318 3.01 -5.07 9.69
N GLY A 319 2.90 -4.68 8.42
CA GLY A 319 4.00 -4.07 7.68
C GLY A 319 4.47 -2.77 8.30
N THR A 320 3.54 -1.94 8.80
CA THR A 320 3.87 -0.68 9.46
C THR A 320 4.57 -0.91 10.80
N ARG A 321 4.09 -1.84 11.64
CA ARG A 321 4.75 -2.20 12.90
C ARG A 321 6.13 -2.78 12.66
N SER A 322 6.26 -3.72 11.73
CA SER A 322 7.56 -4.30 11.33
C SER A 322 8.54 -3.21 10.91
N TYR A 323 8.13 -2.32 10.00
CA TYR A 323 8.95 -1.18 9.56
C TYR A 323 9.44 -0.29 10.70
N LEU A 324 8.55 0.06 11.64
CA LEU A 324 8.90 0.93 12.77
C LEU A 324 9.87 0.24 13.75
N VAL A 325 9.65 -1.04 14.04
CA VAL A 325 10.52 -1.86 14.90
C VAL A 325 11.91 -1.98 14.27
N GLU A 326 12.01 -2.22 12.97
CA GLU A 326 13.31 -2.28 12.30
C GLU A 326 14.02 -0.94 12.29
N LYS A 327 13.31 0.16 12.04
CA LYS A 327 13.92 1.49 12.17
C LYS A 327 14.47 1.74 13.58
N TYR A 328 13.78 1.26 14.60
CA TYR A 328 14.28 1.34 15.97
C TYR A 328 15.59 0.58 16.15
N PHE A 329 15.67 -0.68 15.70
CA PHE A 329 16.88 -1.47 15.85
C PHE A 329 18.05 -0.95 15.01
N ASN A 330 17.81 -0.50 13.78
CA ASN A 330 18.84 0.15 12.95
C ASN A 330 19.40 1.40 13.64
N LEU A 331 18.53 2.18 14.29
CA LEU A 331 18.94 3.37 15.02
C LEU A 331 19.70 3.03 16.31
N LEU A 332 19.28 1.98 17.02
CA LEU A 332 20.00 1.48 18.19
C LEU A 332 21.41 1.03 17.83
N ASP A 333 21.56 0.23 16.77
CA ASP A 333 22.86 -0.23 16.27
C ASP A 333 23.76 0.96 15.87
N ALA A 334 23.20 1.97 15.21
CA ALA A 334 23.93 3.20 14.86
C ALA A 334 24.36 4.00 16.10
N HIS A 335 23.51 4.05 17.14
CA HIS A 335 23.83 4.71 18.40
C HIS A 335 24.96 3.99 19.16
N GLU A 336 24.87 2.67 19.27
CA GLU A 336 25.90 1.83 19.90
C GLU A 336 27.24 1.94 19.17
N ALA A 337 27.22 1.90 17.84
CA ALA A 337 28.41 2.11 17.02
C ALA A 337 29.04 3.50 17.24
N SER A 338 28.21 4.55 17.38
CA SER A 338 28.68 5.90 17.69
C SER A 338 29.31 5.99 19.09
N LEU A 339 28.75 5.31 20.09
CA LEU A 339 29.32 5.26 21.44
C LEU A 339 30.64 4.50 21.45
N ALA A 340 30.72 3.37 20.74
CA ALA A 340 31.95 2.58 20.60
C ALA A 340 33.07 3.38 19.91
N ALA A 341 32.76 4.13 18.84
CA ALA A 341 33.71 4.99 18.15
C ALA A 341 34.21 6.17 19.02
N ALA A 342 33.33 6.72 19.86
CA ALA A 342 33.71 7.75 20.82
C ALA A 342 34.64 7.19 21.91
N ALA A 343 34.36 5.98 22.39
CA ALA A 343 35.20 5.29 23.37
C ALA A 343 36.57 4.87 22.82
N SER A 344 36.67 4.54 21.52
CA SER A 344 37.94 4.17 20.87
C SER A 344 38.82 5.37 20.48
N GLY A 345 38.35 6.61 20.68
CA GLY A 345 39.12 7.82 20.37
C GLY A 345 39.33 8.07 18.87
N GLN A 346 38.61 7.36 17.99
CA GLN A 346 38.64 7.60 16.54
C GLN A 346 37.79 8.82 16.20
N GLN A 347 38.33 10.01 16.46
CA GLN A 347 37.83 11.24 15.84
C GLN A 347 37.91 11.08 14.32
N ARG A 348 36.75 11.15 13.64
CA ARG A 348 36.67 11.34 12.19
C ARG A 348 37.57 12.52 11.79
N ARG A 349 38.68 12.23 11.11
CA ARG A 349 39.34 13.23 10.27
C ARG A 349 38.41 13.45 9.08
N ASP A 350 37.59 14.49 9.16
CA ASP A 350 36.76 14.93 8.05
C ASP A 350 37.64 15.31 6.85
N SER A 351 37.66 14.45 5.83
CA SER A 351 37.97 14.87 4.47
C SER A 351 36.72 15.54 3.89
N THR A 352 36.76 16.87 3.85
CA THR A 352 35.81 17.72 3.13
C THR A 352 35.72 17.29 1.66
N SER A 353 34.55 16.81 1.23
CA SER A 353 33.92 17.14 -0.07
C SER A 353 32.77 16.16 -0.38
N ARG A 354 31.58 16.47 0.13
CA ARG A 354 30.34 16.17 -0.61
C ARG A 354 29.27 17.16 -0.18
N ASP A 355 29.06 18.12 -1.08
CA ASP A 355 28.01 19.13 -1.02
C ASP A 355 26.64 18.44 -1.08
N GLY A 356 25.95 18.42 0.07
CA GLY A 356 24.59 17.95 0.22
C GLY A 356 23.80 19.03 0.97
N GLY A 357 23.09 19.84 0.19
CA GLY A 357 22.09 20.84 0.58
C GLY A 357 21.86 21.09 2.08
N ARG A 358 22.65 21.99 2.66
CA ARG A 358 22.31 22.62 3.95
C ARG A 358 21.24 23.68 3.72
N ILE A 359 20.04 23.45 4.23
CA ILE A 359 18.98 24.47 4.27
C ILE A 359 19.33 25.49 5.37
N ILE A 360 19.55 26.74 4.97
CA ILE A 360 19.77 27.89 5.84
C ILE A 360 18.41 28.34 6.40
N SER A 361 18.25 28.34 7.72
CA SER A 361 17.10 28.95 8.39
C SER A 361 17.15 30.49 8.25
N PRO A 362 16.02 31.22 8.13
CA PRO A 362 15.99 32.67 7.85
C PRO A 362 16.63 33.58 8.90
N LYS A 363 17.21 33.04 9.98
CA LYS A 363 17.79 33.80 11.10
C LYS A 363 19.29 33.58 11.35
N GLY A 364 20.02 32.93 10.44
CA GLY A 364 21.49 32.96 10.44
C GLY A 364 22.19 32.45 11.71
N MET A 365 21.52 31.66 12.56
CA MET A 365 22.11 31.13 13.79
C MET A 365 22.49 29.66 13.60
N PHE A 366 23.78 29.37 13.81
CA PHE A 366 24.34 28.03 13.77
C PHE A 366 23.84 27.27 15.01
N LEU A 367 23.02 26.22 14.83
CA LEU A 367 22.70 25.31 15.92
C LEU A 367 23.93 24.42 16.15
N GLN A 368 24.74 24.76 17.16
CA GLN A 368 25.69 23.80 17.72
C GLN A 368 24.91 22.65 18.38
N PRO A 369 25.35 21.39 18.25
CA PRO A 369 24.85 20.31 19.08
C PRO A 369 25.17 20.64 20.54
N VAL A 370 24.14 20.86 21.35
CA VAL A 370 24.30 21.00 22.81
C VAL A 370 24.69 19.61 23.34
N PRO A 371 25.70 19.48 24.23
CA PRO A 371 25.99 18.20 24.87
C PRO A 371 24.76 17.75 25.66
N ALA A 372 24.26 16.55 25.38
CA ALA A 372 23.17 15.97 26.15
C ALA A 372 23.61 15.80 27.60
N HIS A 373 22.97 16.52 28.53
CA HIS A 373 23.03 16.16 29.95
C HIS A 373 22.30 14.83 30.12
N VAL A 374 23.04 13.79 30.49
CA VAL A 374 22.49 12.45 30.77
C VAL A 374 21.76 12.51 32.11
N GLU A 375 20.44 12.67 32.07
CA GLU A 375 19.59 12.49 33.25
C GLU A 375 19.55 11.00 33.61
N MET A 376 19.90 10.64 34.86
CA MET A 376 19.89 9.25 35.38
C MET A 376 18.54 8.50 35.24
N GLY A 377 17.43 9.20 34.97
CA GLY A 377 16.13 8.58 34.66
C GLY A 377 15.97 8.14 33.19
N ALA A 378 16.83 8.61 32.28
CA ALA A 378 16.75 8.36 30.85
C ALA A 378 17.30 6.98 30.44
N GLU A 379 18.23 6.41 31.21
CA GLU A 379 18.80 5.06 30.98
C GLU A 379 17.81 3.95 31.34
N ALA A 380 17.19 3.98 32.53
CA ALA A 380 16.17 3.00 32.90
C ALA A 380 14.94 3.01 31.96
N ALA A 381 14.54 4.20 31.49
CA ALA A 381 13.51 4.33 30.46
C ALA A 381 13.99 3.85 29.08
N SER A 382 15.29 3.92 28.78
CA SER A 382 15.90 3.36 27.57
C SER A 382 15.72 1.85 27.50
N ASP A 383 16.07 1.18 28.58
CA ASP A 383 16.03 -0.29 28.65
C ASP A 383 14.58 -0.80 28.56
N ALA A 384 13.63 -0.05 29.13
CA ALA A 384 12.21 -0.39 29.05
C ALA A 384 11.65 -0.29 27.61
N ILE A 385 12.07 0.72 26.82
CA ILE A 385 11.67 0.87 25.41
C ILE A 385 12.26 -0.27 24.58
N ALA A 386 13.55 -0.58 24.78
CA ALA A 386 14.22 -1.68 24.09
C ALA A 386 13.50 -3.02 24.33
N ALA A 387 13.13 -3.29 25.58
CA ALA A 387 12.38 -4.49 25.94
C ALA A 387 11.01 -4.55 25.26
N ARG A 388 10.28 -3.43 25.20
CA ARG A 388 8.98 -3.37 24.50
C ARG A 388 9.10 -3.55 22.99
N MET A 389 10.11 -2.95 22.36
CA MET A 389 10.38 -3.13 20.92
C MET A 389 10.77 -4.57 20.58
N ALA A 390 11.57 -5.22 21.44
CA ALA A 390 11.90 -6.64 21.29
C ALA A 390 10.65 -7.54 21.46
N ALA A 391 9.81 -7.26 22.46
CA ALA A 391 8.55 -7.98 22.66
C ALA A 391 7.58 -7.79 21.47
N GLU A 392 7.52 -6.57 20.94
CA GLU A 392 6.69 -6.24 19.78
C GLU A 392 7.09 -7.06 18.55
N ARG A 393 8.39 -7.27 18.32
CA ARG A 393 8.88 -8.14 17.24
C ARG A 393 8.32 -9.57 17.36
N GLU A 394 8.24 -10.12 18.56
CA GLU A 394 7.63 -11.44 18.78
C GLU A 394 6.11 -11.43 18.53
N THR A 395 5.42 -10.36 18.93
CA THR A 395 3.99 -10.19 18.62
C THR A 395 3.75 -10.07 17.10
N ILE A 396 4.64 -9.39 16.36
CA ILE A 396 4.57 -9.31 14.89
C ILE A 396 4.69 -10.72 14.27
N VAL A 397 5.58 -11.58 14.77
CA VAL A 397 5.66 -12.98 14.30
C VAL A 397 4.34 -13.72 14.55
N GLN A 398 3.78 -13.60 15.75
CA GLN A 398 2.51 -14.24 16.10
C GLN A 398 1.35 -13.75 15.20
N ASP A 399 1.25 -12.44 15.00
CA ASP A 399 0.21 -11.83 14.18
C ASP A 399 0.39 -12.18 12.70
N LEU A 400 1.63 -12.26 12.21
CA LEU A 400 1.93 -12.74 10.86
C LEU A 400 1.37 -14.15 10.64
N LEU A 401 1.65 -15.07 11.56
CA LEU A 401 1.15 -16.44 11.47
C LEU A 401 -0.38 -16.49 11.48
N LYS A 402 -1.03 -15.66 12.33
CA LYS A 402 -2.49 -15.54 12.37
C LYS A 402 -3.06 -15.00 11.05
N VAL A 403 -2.44 -13.99 10.47
CA VAL A 403 -2.83 -13.41 9.17
C VAL A 403 -2.73 -14.46 8.07
N LEU A 404 -1.61 -15.19 8.01
CA LEU A 404 -1.37 -16.23 7.01
C LEU A 404 -2.32 -17.42 7.14
N SER A 405 -2.72 -17.78 8.37
CA SER A 405 -3.66 -18.89 8.60
C SER A 405 -5.13 -18.51 8.36
N SER A 406 -5.45 -17.22 8.24
CA SER A 406 -6.84 -16.75 8.25
C SER A 406 -7.28 -16.12 6.93
N ILE A 407 -6.35 -15.73 6.04
CA ILE A 407 -6.68 -15.11 4.75
C ILE A 407 -6.55 -16.14 3.63
N SER A 408 -7.63 -16.37 2.88
CA SER A 408 -7.61 -17.20 1.67
C SER A 408 -6.85 -16.53 0.52
N GLN A 409 -6.16 -17.33 -0.30
CA GLN A 409 -5.40 -16.88 -1.48
C GLN A 409 -6.27 -16.06 -2.44
N VAL A 410 -7.53 -16.47 -2.65
CA VAL A 410 -8.48 -15.78 -3.55
C VAL A 410 -8.72 -14.33 -3.09
N ASN A 411 -8.71 -14.09 -1.78
CA ASN A 411 -8.95 -12.77 -1.21
C ASN A 411 -7.69 -11.87 -1.29
N MET A 412 -6.54 -12.45 -1.63
CA MET A 412 -5.27 -11.75 -1.83
C MET A 412 -5.04 -11.34 -3.29
N GLU A 413 -5.71 -11.99 -4.26
CA GLU A 413 -5.56 -11.70 -5.70
C GLU A 413 -5.73 -10.23 -6.08
N PRO A 414 -6.71 -9.47 -5.54
CA PRO A 414 -6.90 -8.07 -5.92
C PRO A 414 -5.73 -7.16 -5.55
N ASN A 415 -4.98 -7.51 -4.50
CA ASN A 415 -3.76 -6.80 -4.09
C ASN A 415 -2.48 -7.48 -4.64
N GLY A 416 -2.62 -8.68 -5.22
CA GLY A 416 -1.63 -9.44 -5.96
C GLY A 416 -0.23 -9.38 -5.37
N GLY A 417 0.73 -8.94 -6.21
CA GLY A 417 2.13 -8.82 -5.85
C GLY A 417 2.44 -7.84 -4.72
N SER A 418 1.60 -6.83 -4.46
CA SER A 418 1.87 -5.86 -3.39
C SER A 418 1.72 -6.47 -2.00
N PHE A 419 0.65 -7.24 -1.79
CA PHE A 419 0.44 -7.97 -0.54
C PHE A 419 1.55 -9.01 -0.33
N LEU A 420 1.83 -9.82 -1.37
CA LEU A 420 2.89 -10.83 -1.32
C LEU A 420 4.26 -10.21 -1.02
N ASN A 421 4.60 -9.09 -1.67
CA ASN A 421 5.85 -8.39 -1.41
C ASN A 421 5.92 -7.87 0.03
N LYS A 422 4.82 -7.36 0.59
CA LYS A 422 4.78 -6.87 1.96
C LYS A 422 4.93 -8.02 2.97
N ILE A 423 4.23 -9.13 2.77
CA ILE A 423 4.40 -10.35 3.58
C ILE A 423 5.83 -10.90 3.48
N ARG A 424 6.38 -10.97 2.26
CA ARG A 424 7.76 -11.40 2.02
C ARG A 424 8.75 -10.51 2.76
N GLN A 425 8.57 -9.20 2.70
CA GLN A 425 9.44 -8.26 3.39
C GLN A 425 9.37 -8.46 4.90
N ILE A 426 8.16 -8.55 5.47
CA ILE A 426 7.98 -8.78 6.91
C ILE A 426 8.68 -10.08 7.33
N ALA A 427 8.47 -11.17 6.59
CA ALA A 427 9.10 -12.46 6.88
C ALA A 427 10.64 -12.39 6.75
N ALA A 428 11.17 -11.78 5.70
CA ALA A 428 12.62 -11.62 5.48
C ALA A 428 13.27 -10.82 6.62
N THR A 429 12.66 -9.70 7.00
CA THR A 429 13.11 -8.88 8.13
C THR A 429 13.19 -9.67 9.44
N LEU A 430 12.17 -10.48 9.73
CA LEU A 430 12.15 -11.32 10.93
C LEU A 430 13.20 -12.44 10.89
N LEU A 431 13.56 -12.93 9.68
CA LEU A 431 14.60 -13.93 9.48
C LEU A 431 16.02 -13.34 9.56
N ASP A 432 16.26 -12.16 8.99
CA ASP A 432 17.58 -11.52 8.93
C ASP A 432 17.98 -10.85 10.26
N THR A 433 17.08 -10.82 11.24
CA THR A 433 17.35 -10.30 12.58
C THR A 433 18.54 -11.03 13.24
N PRO A 434 19.54 -10.32 13.79
CA PRO A 434 20.66 -10.93 14.52
C PRO A 434 20.18 -11.89 15.63
N ARG A 435 20.83 -13.05 15.79
CA ARG A 435 20.38 -14.11 16.72
C ARG A 435 20.20 -13.65 18.18
N ASN A 436 21.00 -12.67 18.61
CA ASN A 436 20.90 -12.00 19.91
C ASN A 436 19.61 -11.19 20.09
N HIS A 437 19.01 -10.71 19.00
CA HIS A 437 17.75 -9.97 19.00
C HIS A 437 16.53 -10.82 18.60
N LYS A 438 16.71 -12.11 18.29
CA LYS A 438 15.61 -13.07 18.05
C LYS A 438 15.09 -13.63 19.36
N GLY A 439 13.81 -13.44 19.65
CA GLY A 439 13.14 -14.10 20.75
C GLY A 439 12.79 -15.56 20.45
N PRO A 440 12.18 -16.27 21.42
CA PRO A 440 11.95 -17.71 21.34
C PRO A 440 10.99 -18.12 20.22
N LEU A 441 9.95 -17.31 19.93
CA LEU A 441 8.99 -17.61 18.89
C LEU A 441 9.60 -17.39 17.50
N ALA A 442 10.34 -16.28 17.31
CA ALA A 442 11.04 -16.03 16.05
C ALA A 442 11.99 -17.17 15.67
N ARG A 443 12.72 -17.74 16.65
CA ARG A 443 13.62 -18.90 16.42
C ARG A 443 12.86 -20.18 16.03
N ARG A 444 11.70 -20.43 16.64
CA ARG A 444 10.86 -21.61 16.31
C ARG A 444 10.13 -21.45 14.97
N ALA A 445 9.76 -20.22 14.64
CA ALA A 445 9.10 -19.87 13.39
C ALA A 445 10.07 -19.77 12.21
N GLU A 446 11.39 -19.73 12.43
CA GLU A 446 12.43 -19.56 11.41
C GLU A 446 12.33 -20.60 10.28
N GLU A 447 12.21 -21.89 10.63
CA GLU A 447 12.05 -22.96 9.63
C GLU A 447 10.73 -22.85 8.86
N TYR A 448 9.65 -22.44 9.54
CA TYR A 448 8.34 -22.26 8.92
C TYR A 448 8.32 -21.06 7.99
N LEU A 449 8.84 -19.90 8.43
CA LEU A 449 8.94 -18.67 7.65
C LEU A 449 9.85 -18.86 6.44
N SER A 450 10.98 -19.57 6.59
CA SER A 450 11.85 -19.92 5.46
C SER A 450 11.12 -20.77 4.43
N LYS A 451 10.47 -21.86 4.85
CA LYS A 451 9.68 -22.72 3.94
C LYS A 451 8.53 -21.96 3.30
N PHE A 452 7.91 -21.04 4.04
CA PHE A 452 6.83 -20.21 3.53
C PHE A 452 7.33 -19.21 2.48
N LEU A 453 8.50 -18.59 2.69
CA LEU A 453 9.13 -17.74 1.68
C LEU A 453 9.45 -18.51 0.41
N ASP A 454 9.89 -19.77 0.51
CA ASP A 454 10.14 -20.63 -0.66
C ASP A 454 8.86 -20.90 -1.47
N VAL A 455 7.69 -20.96 -0.82
CA VAL A 455 6.38 -21.12 -1.49
C VAL A 455 5.92 -19.82 -2.16
N LEU A 456 6.40 -18.66 -1.68
CA LEU A 456 6.09 -17.36 -2.26
C LEU A 456 7.08 -16.91 -3.36
N MET A 457 8.11 -17.70 -3.67
CA MET A 457 9.01 -17.50 -4.83
C MET A 457 8.49 -18.22 -6.06
#